data_AF-A0A932BJF8-F1
#
_entry.id   AF-A0A932BJF8-F1
#
_cell.length_a   1.000
_cell.length_b   1.000
_cell.length_c   1.000
_cell.angle_alpha   90.00
_cell.angle_beta   90.00
_cell.angle_gamma   90.00
#
_symmetry.space_group_name_H-M   'P 1'
#
loop_
_entity.id
_entity.type
_entity.pdbx_description
1 polymer ?
#
loop_
_entity_poly.entity_id
_entity_poly.type
_entity_poly.pdbx_seq_one_letter_code
_entity_poly.pdbx_strand_id
1 'polypeptide(L)' 'MPRISASPALARLRVLDLTRVRAGPTCVRHFADFGADVIKIESTVVEDMGGPREGPDFQNLHRNKRSITLNL' A
#
# COMPACT_ATOMS: atom_id res chain seq x y z
N MET A 1 22.69 -6.19 -7.64
CA MET A 1 21.41 -6.93 -7.72
C MET A 1 20.53 -6.31 -8.78
N PRO A 2 19.86 -7.10 -9.64
CA PRO A 2 18.86 -6.56 -10.56
C PRO A 2 17.72 -5.90 -9.77
N ARG A 3 17.19 -4.78 -10.25
CA ARG A 3 15.97 -4.20 -9.67
C ARG A 3 14.80 -5.15 -9.96
N ILE A 4 14.21 -5.71 -8.91
CA ILE A 4 12.96 -6.47 -9.04
C ILE A 4 11.88 -5.47 -9.43
N SER A 5 11.36 -5.61 -10.64
CA SER A 5 10.26 -4.77 -11.16
C SER A 5 8.96 -5.54 -11.04
N ALA A 6 7.87 -4.84 -10.73
CA ALA A 6 6.54 -5.45 -10.66
C ALA A 6 6.17 -6.06 -12.03
N SER A 7 5.47 -7.19 -11.99
CA SER A 7 4.86 -7.77 -13.19
C SER A 7 3.78 -6.83 -13.74
N PRO A 8 3.50 -6.78 -15.05
CA PRO A 8 2.46 -5.91 -15.61
C PRO A 8 1.05 -6.53 -15.58
N ALA A 9 0.84 -7.70 -14.96
CA ALA A 9 -0.40 -8.48 -15.04
C ALA A 9 -1.67 -7.68 -14.65
N LEU A 10 -1.55 -6.73 -13.72
CA LEU A 10 -2.64 -5.87 -13.24
C LEU A 10 -2.44 -4.39 -13.57
N ALA A 11 -1.53 -4.04 -14.50
CA ALA A 11 -1.18 -2.65 -14.82
C ALA A 11 -2.34 -1.76 -15.29
N ARG A 12 -3.43 -2.36 -15.78
CA ARG A 12 -4.65 -1.64 -16.19
C ARG A 12 -5.54 -1.19 -15.02
N LEU A 13 -5.25 -1.63 -13.80
CA LEU A 13 -6.08 -1.35 -12.62
C LEU A 13 -5.53 -0.17 -11.82
N ARG A 14 -6.45 0.69 -11.36
CA ARG A 14 -6.20 1.65 -10.29
C ARG A 14 -6.99 1.23 -9.06
N VAL A 15 -6.32 1.16 -7.91
CA VAL A 15 -6.91 0.72 -6.64
C VAL A 15 -6.77 1.82 -5.61
N LEU A 16 -7.88 2.22 -4.99
CA LEU A 16 -7.88 3.08 -3.81
C LEU A 16 -7.89 2.19 -2.56
N ASP A 17 -6.82 2.27 -1.77
CA ASP A 17 -6.63 1.47 -0.56
C ASP A 17 -7.03 2.27 0.68
N LEU A 18 -8.28 2.04 1.14
CA LEU A 18 -8.81 2.60 2.39
C LEU A 18 -8.62 1.62 3.57
N THR A 19 -7.88 0.54 3.37
CA THR A 19 -7.74 -0.50 4.38
C THR A 19 -6.77 -0.09 5.49
N ARG A 20 -6.90 -0.76 6.64
CA ARG A 20 -6.12 -0.49 7.86
C ARG A 20 -5.56 -1.79 8.44
N VAL A 21 -4.62 -1.64 9.38
CA VAL A 21 -3.99 -2.74 10.12
C VAL A 21 -3.24 -3.68 9.17
N ARG A 22 -3.68 -4.94 8.99
CA ARG A 22 -2.86 -5.97 8.29
C ARG A 22 -3.56 -6.69 7.14
N ALA A 23 -4.77 -7.18 7.35
CA ALA A 23 -5.43 -8.05 6.37
C ALA A 23 -5.67 -7.35 5.03
N GLY A 24 -6.25 -6.15 5.07
CA GLY A 24 -6.50 -5.34 3.88
C GLY A 24 -5.20 -4.89 3.19
N PRO A 25 -4.23 -4.30 3.90
CA PRO A 25 -2.97 -3.91 3.29
C PRO A 25 -2.23 -5.07 2.63
N THR A 26 -2.28 -6.26 3.24
CA THR A 26 -1.73 -7.51 2.68
C THR A 26 -2.38 -7.88 1.35
N CYS A 27 -3.72 -7.87 1.29
CA CYS A 27 -4.46 -8.16 0.06
C CYS A 27 -4.06 -7.17 -1.05
N VAL A 28 -4.13 -5.87 -0.75
CA VAL A 28 -3.90 -4.82 -1.75
C VAL A 28 -2.44 -4.76 -2.19
N ARG A 29 -1.49 -5.17 -1.33
CA ARG A 29 -0.06 -5.26 -1.68
C ARG A 29 0.17 -6.16 -2.89
N HIS A 30 -0.58 -7.26 -3.03
CA HIS A 30 -0.46 -8.13 -4.20
C HIS A 30 -0.83 -7.42 -5.49
N PHE A 31 -1.82 -6.51 -5.46
CA PHE A 31 -2.17 -5.72 -6.64
C PHE A 31 -1.01 -4.82 -7.09
N ALA A 32 -0.36 -4.15 -6.13
CA ALA A 32 0.82 -3.32 -6.40
C ALA A 32 2.01 -4.15 -6.89
N ASP A 33 2.27 -5.30 -6.27
CA ASP A 33 3.35 -6.22 -6.67
C ASP A 33 3.15 -6.79 -8.10
N PHE A 34 1.90 -6.87 -8.58
CA PHE A 34 1.53 -7.24 -9.94
C PHE A 34 1.17 -6.03 -10.84
N GLY A 35 1.65 -4.84 -10.47
CA GLY A 35 1.75 -3.68 -11.37
C GLY A 35 0.57 -2.71 -11.37
N ALA A 36 -0.45 -2.94 -10.54
CA ALA A 36 -1.56 -1.98 -10.43
C ALA A 36 -1.11 -0.64 -9.83
N ASP A 37 -1.78 0.44 -10.24
CA ASP A 37 -1.60 1.77 -9.62
C ASP A 37 -2.39 1.85 -8.32
N VAL A 38 -1.71 1.55 -7.20
CA VAL A 38 -2.33 1.52 -5.87
C VAL A 38 -2.05 2.82 -5.12
N ILE A 39 -3.12 3.49 -4.67
CA ILE A 39 -3.06 4.71 -3.88
C ILE A 39 -3.68 4.44 -2.50
N LYS A 40 -2.85 4.46 -1.47
CA LYS A 40 -3.30 4.42 -0.08
C LYS A 40 -3.90 5.76 0.34
N ILE A 41 -5.10 5.70 0.89
CA ILE A 41 -5.72 6.83 1.57
C ILE A 41 -5.33 6.75 3.05
N GLU A 42 -4.72 7.81 3.55
CA GLU A 42 -4.29 7.95 4.94
C GLU A 42 -5.18 8.97 5.66
N SER A 43 -5.49 8.71 6.93
CA SER A 43 -6.20 9.66 7.79
C SER A 43 -5.24 10.75 8.26
N THR A 44 -5.77 11.95 8.52
CA THR A 44 -5.05 13.03 9.21
C THR A 44 -4.77 12.70 10.68
N VAL A 45 -5.53 11.79 11.26
CA VAL A 45 -5.36 11.33 12.64
C VAL A 45 -4.40 10.16 12.67
N VAL A 46 -3.32 10.29 13.44
CA VAL A 46 -2.36 9.22 13.69
C VAL A 46 -2.96 8.24 14.69
N GLU A 47 -3.80 7.34 14.20
CA GLU A 47 -4.21 6.16 14.95
C GLU A 47 -3.20 5.06 14.67
N ASP A 48 -2.22 4.88 15.57
CA ASP A 48 -1.09 3.94 15.43
C ASP A 48 -1.50 2.46 15.60
N MET A 49 -2.54 2.04 14.87
CA MET A 49 -3.03 0.66 14.85
C MET A 49 -2.22 -0.23 13.90
N GLY A 50 -1.40 0.36 13.02
CA GLY A 50 -0.54 -0.33 12.05
C GLY A 50 0.92 -0.43 12.46
N GLY A 51 1.30 0.19 13.58
CA GLY A 51 2.68 0.33 14.00
C GLY A 51 3.44 1.45 13.27
N PRO A 52 4.71 1.66 13.63
CA PRO A 52 5.51 2.78 13.14
C PRO A 52 5.68 2.73 11.62
N ARG A 53 5.59 3.90 10.97
CA ARG A 53 5.71 4.05 9.51
C ARG A 53 7.03 3.51 8.96
N GLU A 54 8.13 3.75 9.66
CA GLU A 54 9.45 3.24 9.29
C GLU A 54 9.72 1.82 9.85
N GLY A 55 8.72 1.21 10.47
CA GLY A 55 8.78 -0.15 10.99
C GLY A 55 8.73 -1.20 9.87
N PRO A 56 9.26 -2.41 10.12
CA PRO A 56 9.33 -3.47 9.13
C PRO A 56 7.94 -3.91 8.63
N ASP A 57 6.93 -3.88 9.49
CA ASP A 57 5.55 -4.27 9.14
C ASP A 57 4.96 -3.29 8.12
N PHE A 58 5.05 -1.97 8.40
CA PHE A 58 4.55 -0.94 7.49
C PHE A 58 5.26 -0.97 6.14
N GLN A 59 6.59 -1.01 6.15
CA GLN A 59 7.41 -1.07 4.93
C GLN A 59 7.10 -2.32 4.10
N ASN A 60 6.83 -3.45 4.76
CA ASN A 60 6.44 -4.68 4.08
C ASN A 60 5.04 -4.57 3.45
N LEU A 61 4.05 -4.08 4.20
CA LEU A 61 2.63 -4.05 3.81
C LEU A 61 2.30 -2.98 2.78
N HIS A 62 3.06 -1.88 2.76
CA HIS A 62 2.74 -0.69 1.97
C HIS A 62 3.74 -0.39 0.84
N ARG A 63 4.74 -1.25 0.62
CA ARG A 63 5.64 -1.15 -0.55
C ARG A 63 4.86 -1.07 -1.86
N ASN A 64 5.46 -0.42 -2.86
CA ASN A 64 4.91 -0.23 -4.21
C ASN A 64 3.60 0.58 -4.28
N LYS A 65 3.05 1.03 -3.15
CA LYS A 65 1.89 1.91 -3.10
C LYS A 65 2.34 3.37 -3.06
N ARG A 66 1.56 4.24 -3.69
CA ARG A 66 1.61 5.69 -3.44
C ARG A 66 0.67 6.00 -2.27
N SER A 67 0.86 7.13 -1.58
CA SER A 67 -0.10 7.54 -0.56
C SER A 67 -0.50 9.01 -0.68
N ILE A 68 -1.73 9.29 -0.26
CA ILE A 68 -2.26 10.63 -0.05
C ILE A 68 -2.99 10.66 1.29
N THR A 69 -2.89 11.77 2.00
CA THR A 69 -3.65 12.00 3.23
C THR A 69 -4.91 12.78 2.92
N LEU A 70 -6.06 12.32 3.44
CA LEU A 70 -7.36 12.97 3.29
C LEU A 70 -8.08 13.00 4.64
N ASN A 71 -8.83 14.07 4.88
CA ASN A 71 -9.83 14.14 5.94
C ASN A 71 -11.19 13.85 5.29
N LEU A 72 -11.72 12.64 5.50
CA LEU A 72 -12.97 12.15 4.89
C LEU A 72 -14.18 12.40 5.78
#